data_AF-A0A969IJN6-F1
#
_entry.id   AF-A0A969IJN6-F1
#
_cell.length_a   1.000
_cell.length_b   1.000
_cell.length_c   1.000
_cell.angle_alpha   90.00
_cell.angle_beta   90.00
_cell.angle_gamma   90.00
#
_symmetry.space_group_name_H-M   'P 1'
#
loop_
_entity.id
_entity.type
_entity.pdbx_description
1 polymer ?
#
loop_
_entity_poly.entity_id
_entity_poly.type
_entity_poly.pdbx_seq_one_letter_code
_entity_poly.pdbx_strand_id
1 'polypeptide(L)'
;MRHLQPDRSSRRGGCRHGSCEPPGGALHSAHHQQQGEQNLDPATGQPVNIPVAGADDQGPAELYTGAALYLRDQCNAEDEESDAFQDTAICGMGWTETRVDYDEDPSGKIVIDRIDPLEMAWDVRAAKRNLVDARRLHRAREIDIAVAREMFPGIDDEALDAGWARPALLDAAPHDREAARNYANA
;
A
#
# COMPACT_ATOMS: atom_id res chain seq x y z
N MET A 1 -54.81 59.83 -28.97
CA MET A 1 -55.06 60.27 -30.36
C MET A 1 -54.84 59.07 -31.27
N ARG A 2 -55.94 58.48 -31.77
CA ARG A 2 -56.36 58.45 -33.19
C ARG A 2 -55.33 57.76 -34.10
N HIS A 3 -55.57 56.49 -34.43
CA HIS A 3 -56.24 56.01 -35.66
C HIS A 3 -55.31 55.97 -36.88
N LEU A 4 -55.11 54.78 -37.46
CA LEU A 4 -55.64 54.35 -38.77
C LEU A 4 -54.79 53.16 -39.31
N GLN A 5 -55.42 51.98 -39.40
CA GLN A 5 -55.18 50.98 -40.46
C GLN A 5 -55.65 51.56 -41.83
N PRO A 6 -55.44 50.97 -43.06
CA PRO A 6 -55.58 49.54 -43.36
C PRO A 6 -54.91 48.95 -44.65
N ASP A 7 -55.21 47.67 -44.88
CA ASP A 7 -55.37 46.95 -46.16
C ASP A 7 -54.09 46.62 -46.99
N ARG A 8 -53.93 45.46 -47.65
CA ARG A 8 -54.94 44.61 -48.31
C ARG A 8 -54.29 43.31 -48.81
N SER A 9 -55.08 42.22 -48.80
CA SER A 9 -55.10 41.12 -49.80
C SER A 9 -53.81 40.33 -50.12
N SER A 10 -53.80 39.05 -50.43
CA SER A 10 -54.73 37.92 -50.53
C SER A 10 -53.80 36.74 -50.82
N ARG A 11 -54.08 35.53 -50.35
CA ARG A 11 -54.56 34.46 -51.24
C ARG A 11 -55.10 33.32 -50.38
N ARG A 12 -56.25 32.86 -50.82
CA ARG A 12 -57.07 31.78 -50.29
C ARG A 12 -56.39 30.43 -50.54
N GLY A 13 -56.61 29.49 -49.63
CA GLY A 13 -56.33 28.06 -49.82
C GLY A 13 -56.81 27.30 -48.60
N GLY A 14 -58.13 27.08 -48.50
CA GLY A 14 -58.75 26.35 -47.40
C GLY A 14 -58.78 24.83 -47.63
N CYS A 15 -59.29 24.15 -46.59
CA CYS A 15 -59.81 22.77 -46.55
C CYS A 15 -58.72 21.66 -46.54
N ARG A 16 -58.76 20.61 -45.72
CA ARG A 16 -59.82 19.98 -44.91
C ARG A 16 -59.17 19.18 -43.77
N HIS A 17 -59.95 18.97 -42.70
CA HIS A 17 -59.71 17.92 -41.71
C HIS A 17 -59.51 16.56 -42.39
N GLY A 18 -58.42 15.89 -42.02
CA GLY A 18 -58.09 14.52 -42.43
C GLY A 18 -57.00 14.00 -41.51
N SER A 19 -57.39 13.07 -40.64
CA SER A 19 -56.55 12.24 -39.78
C SER A 19 -55.24 11.79 -40.42
N CYS A 20 -54.12 12.07 -39.75
CA CYS A 20 -52.85 11.39 -39.92
C CYS A 20 -52.08 11.49 -38.59
N GLU A 21 -52.05 10.40 -37.83
CA GLU A 21 -51.06 10.20 -36.76
C GLU A 21 -49.66 10.09 -37.38
N PRO A 22 -48.62 10.67 -36.78
CA PRO A 22 -47.25 10.24 -36.99
C PRO A 22 -46.69 9.43 -35.80
N PRO A 23 -45.80 8.49 -36.08
CA PRO A 23 -45.42 7.37 -35.21
C PRO A 23 -44.37 7.75 -34.15
N GLY A 24 -44.35 6.96 -33.08
CA GLY A 24 -43.31 7.01 -32.04
C GLY A 24 -41.91 6.87 -32.62
N GLY A 25 -41.02 7.75 -32.16
CA GLY A 25 -39.61 7.79 -32.56
C GLY A 25 -38.76 8.45 -31.48
N ALA A 26 -38.18 7.61 -30.63
CA ALA A 26 -36.96 7.78 -29.85
C ALA A 26 -36.57 9.21 -29.43
N LEU A 27 -36.85 9.53 -28.16
CA LEU A 27 -36.04 10.48 -27.38
C LEU A 27 -34.60 9.93 -27.33
N HIS A 28 -33.74 10.37 -28.25
CA HIS A 28 -32.30 10.20 -28.08
C HIS A 28 -31.88 11.13 -26.96
N SER A 29 -31.84 10.58 -25.75
CA SER A 29 -31.06 11.14 -24.65
C SER A 29 -29.64 11.33 -25.16
N ALA A 30 -29.24 12.59 -25.37
CA ALA A 30 -27.87 12.96 -25.57
C ALA A 30 -27.11 12.58 -24.28
N HIS A 31 -26.52 11.40 -24.26
CA HIS A 31 -25.48 11.04 -23.31
C HIS A 31 -24.33 11.99 -23.56
N HIS A 32 -24.34 13.10 -22.82
CA HIS A 32 -23.16 13.91 -22.58
C HIS A 32 -22.17 12.99 -21.86
N GLN A 33 -21.28 12.37 -22.64
CA GLN A 33 -20.12 11.66 -22.10
C GLN A 33 -19.23 12.71 -21.44
N GLN A 34 -19.43 12.87 -20.14
CA GLN A 34 -18.54 13.60 -19.26
C GLN A 34 -17.26 12.76 -19.16
N GLN A 35 -16.30 13.04 -20.03
CA GLN A 35 -14.97 12.44 -19.97
C GLN A 35 -14.32 12.93 -18.67
N GLY A 36 -14.11 12.02 -17.73
CA GLY A 36 -13.37 12.31 -16.50
C GLY A 36 -11.94 12.73 -16.87
N GLU A 37 -11.57 13.96 -16.53
CA GLU A 37 -10.19 14.42 -16.58
C GLU A 37 -9.37 13.54 -15.62
N GLN A 38 -8.53 12.69 -16.19
CA GLN A 38 -7.64 11.83 -15.41
C GLN A 38 -6.58 12.73 -14.76
N ASN A 39 -6.41 12.63 -13.45
CA ASN A 39 -5.39 13.39 -12.73
C ASN A 39 -4.01 12.78 -13.05
N LEU A 40 -3.29 13.40 -13.97
CA LEU A 40 -2.01 12.94 -14.50
C LEU A 40 -0.87 13.54 -13.68
N ASP A 41 0.13 12.74 -13.31
CA ASP A 41 1.38 13.24 -12.74
C ASP A 41 2.09 14.16 -13.75
N PRO A 42 2.41 15.43 -13.42
CA PRO A 42 3.07 16.35 -14.33
C PRO A 42 4.49 15.92 -14.75
N ALA A 43 5.14 14.99 -14.04
CA ALA A 43 6.45 14.48 -14.42
C ALA A 43 6.39 13.29 -15.39
N THR A 44 5.37 12.43 -15.25
CA THR A 44 5.33 11.11 -15.90
C THR A 44 4.17 10.98 -16.90
N GLY A 45 3.17 11.86 -16.84
CA GLY A 45 1.98 11.80 -17.70
C GLY A 45 1.12 10.56 -17.48
N GLN A 46 1.28 9.90 -16.34
CA GLN A 46 0.52 8.70 -15.95
C GLN A 46 -0.56 9.07 -14.92
N PRO A 47 -1.73 8.41 -14.97
CA PRO A 47 -2.81 8.68 -14.03
C PRO A 47 -2.40 8.26 -12.62
N VAL A 48 -2.43 9.19 -11.67
CA VAL A 48 -2.20 8.88 -10.25
C VAL A 48 -3.56 8.66 -9.61
N ASN A 49 -3.87 7.41 -9.24
CA ASN A 49 -5.09 7.11 -8.50
C ASN A 49 -4.78 6.55 -7.12
N ILE A 50 -4.88 7.40 -6.09
CA ILE A 50 -4.98 7.00 -4.69
C ILE A 50 -6.18 7.72 -4.08
N PRO A 51 -7.30 7.02 -3.86
CA PRO A 51 -7.97 7.18 -2.57
C PRO A 51 -8.61 5.88 -2.04
N VAL A 52 -8.56 5.66 -0.71
CA VAL A 52 -9.55 4.85 0.02
C VAL A 52 -10.03 5.63 1.25
N ALA A 53 -11.18 6.29 1.07
CA ALA A 53 -12.25 6.42 2.06
C ALA A 53 -13.50 6.98 1.35
N GLY A 54 -14.60 6.22 1.36
CA GLY A 54 -15.86 6.51 0.66
C GLY A 54 -16.00 5.69 -0.62
N ALA A 55 -16.64 4.53 -0.54
CA ALA A 55 -16.77 3.58 -1.64
C ALA A 55 -17.94 3.93 -2.57
N ASP A 56 -17.63 4.51 -3.73
CA ASP A 56 -18.52 4.60 -4.89
C ASP A 56 -17.98 3.85 -6.12
N ASP A 57 -16.73 3.40 -6.11
CA ASP A 57 -16.11 2.63 -7.20
C ASP A 57 -15.79 1.17 -6.80
N GLN A 58 -16.68 0.24 -7.14
CA GLN A 58 -16.53 -1.22 -6.88
C GLN A 58 -15.35 -1.84 -7.68
N GLY A 59 -15.13 -1.41 -8.92
CA GLY A 59 -14.11 -1.99 -9.81
C GLY A 59 -12.68 -1.87 -9.29
N PRO A 60 -12.20 -0.67 -8.89
CA PRO A 60 -10.88 -0.51 -8.27
C PRO A 60 -10.74 -1.31 -6.97
N ALA A 61 -11.77 -1.37 -6.13
CA ALA A 61 -11.72 -2.12 -4.87
C ALA A 61 -11.55 -3.63 -5.09
N GLU A 62 -12.28 -4.20 -6.06
CA GLU A 62 -12.14 -5.60 -6.46
C GLU A 62 -10.74 -5.88 -7.03
N LEU A 63 -10.20 -4.97 -7.84
CA LEU A 63 -8.85 -5.10 -8.41
C LEU A 63 -7.77 -5.10 -7.32
N TYR A 64 -7.82 -4.17 -6.36
CA TYR A 64 -6.85 -4.12 -5.26
C TYR A 64 -6.97 -5.33 -4.34
N THR A 65 -8.19 -5.82 -4.10
CA THR A 65 -8.41 -7.03 -3.30
C THR A 65 -7.85 -8.25 -4.03
N GLY A 66 -8.13 -8.39 -5.33
CA GLY A 66 -7.59 -9.47 -6.17
C GLY A 66 -6.07 -9.46 -6.23
N ALA A 67 -5.47 -8.28 -6.38
CA ALA A 67 -4.02 -8.12 -6.33
C ALA A 67 -3.44 -8.50 -4.96
N ALA A 68 -4.04 -8.05 -3.86
CA ALA A 68 -3.57 -8.39 -2.51
C ALA A 68 -3.64 -9.90 -2.23
N LEU A 69 -4.71 -10.58 -2.67
CA LEU A 69 -4.84 -12.03 -2.54
C LEU A 69 -3.79 -12.77 -3.38
N TYR A 70 -3.59 -12.34 -4.63
CA TYR A 70 -2.56 -12.92 -5.49
C TYR A 70 -1.18 -12.78 -4.85
N LEU A 71 -0.82 -11.60 -4.36
CA LEU A 71 0.47 -11.36 -3.74
C LEU A 71 0.68 -12.26 -2.50
N ARG A 72 -0.32 -12.38 -1.63
CA ARG A 72 -0.26 -13.25 -0.43
C ARG A 72 -0.07 -14.72 -0.78
N ASP A 73 -0.80 -15.22 -1.77
CA ASP A 73 -0.71 -16.60 -2.24
C ASP A 73 0.67 -16.92 -2.84
N GLN A 74 1.27 -15.98 -3.59
CA GLN A 74 2.56 -16.20 -4.23
C GLN A 74 3.76 -16.17 -3.28
N CYS A 75 3.62 -15.63 -2.06
CA CYS A 75 4.71 -15.50 -1.09
C CYS A 75 4.53 -16.34 0.18
N ASN A 76 3.54 -17.24 0.22
CA ASN A 76 3.24 -18.06 1.39
C ASN A 76 3.06 -17.23 2.69
N ALA A 77 2.46 -16.04 2.56
CA ALA A 77 2.40 -15.04 3.62
C ALA A 77 1.71 -15.55 4.90
N GLU A 78 0.79 -16.50 4.78
CA GLU A 78 -0.01 -16.99 5.92
C GLU A 78 0.85 -17.68 6.98
N ASP A 79 1.87 -18.43 6.57
CA ASP A 79 2.78 -19.13 7.49
C ASP A 79 3.68 -18.12 8.22
N GLU A 80 4.27 -17.17 7.47
CA GLU A 80 5.16 -16.14 8.02
C GLU A 80 4.40 -15.15 8.94
N GLU A 81 3.16 -14.80 8.59
CA GLU A 81 2.26 -14.02 9.46
C GLU A 81 1.88 -14.81 10.73
N SER A 82 1.71 -16.13 10.63
CA SER A 82 1.40 -17.01 11.77
C SER A 82 2.56 -17.14 12.74
N ASP A 83 3.79 -17.29 12.22
CA ASP A 83 4.99 -17.34 13.04
C ASP A 83 5.27 -15.98 13.71
N ALA A 84 5.07 -14.86 13.00
CA ALA A 84 5.14 -13.53 13.60
C ALA A 84 4.07 -13.33 14.68
N PHE A 85 2.88 -13.90 14.52
CA PHE A 85 1.87 -13.91 15.58
C PHE A 85 2.33 -14.72 16.80
N GLN A 86 2.95 -15.88 16.59
CA GLN A 86 3.55 -16.67 17.66
C GLN A 86 4.65 -15.89 18.39
N ASP A 87 5.51 -15.18 17.66
CA ASP A 87 6.54 -14.30 18.24
C ASP A 87 5.92 -13.19 19.08
N THR A 88 4.80 -12.62 18.63
CA THR A 88 4.03 -11.64 19.41
C THR A 88 3.52 -12.25 20.71
N ALA A 89 3.07 -13.50 20.69
CA ALA A 89 2.58 -14.17 21.89
C ALA A 89 3.71 -14.50 22.90
N ILE A 90 4.93 -14.76 22.44
CA ILE A 90 6.07 -15.14 23.27
C ILE A 90 6.86 -13.91 23.74
N CYS A 91 7.31 -13.08 22.80
CA CYS A 91 8.20 -11.94 23.03
C CYS A 91 7.45 -10.60 23.14
N GLY A 92 6.14 -10.58 22.88
CA GLY A 92 5.31 -9.37 22.92
C GLY A 92 5.29 -8.57 21.61
N MET A 93 6.18 -8.90 20.66
CA MET A 93 6.29 -8.26 19.35
C MET A 93 6.55 -9.31 18.27
N GLY A 94 5.92 -9.13 17.11
CA GLY A 94 6.12 -9.95 15.91
C GLY A 94 6.35 -9.06 14.71
N TRP A 95 7.20 -9.54 13.79
CA TRP A 95 7.68 -8.73 12.68
C TRP A 95 7.66 -9.52 11.39
N THR A 96 7.19 -8.88 10.33
CA THR A 96 7.28 -9.36 8.96
C THR A 96 7.86 -8.25 8.08
N GLU A 97 8.65 -8.63 7.09
CA GLU A 97 9.19 -7.72 6.09
C GLU A 97 8.63 -8.06 4.72
N THR A 98 7.92 -7.11 4.13
CA THR A 98 7.47 -7.19 2.74
C THR A 98 8.51 -6.51 1.86
N ARG A 99 9.19 -7.29 1.01
CA ARG A 99 10.21 -6.80 0.06
C ARG A 99 9.87 -7.25 -1.35
N VAL A 100 10.43 -6.54 -2.34
CA VAL A 100 10.40 -6.98 -3.74
C VAL A 100 11.75 -7.62 -4.05
N ASP A 101 11.71 -8.89 -4.43
CA ASP A 101 12.84 -9.69 -4.84
C ASP A 101 12.91 -9.73 -6.38
N TYR A 102 14.09 -9.46 -6.94
CA TYR A 102 14.33 -9.46 -8.38
C TYR A 102 15.21 -10.63 -8.84
N ASP A 103 15.66 -11.49 -7.93
CA ASP A 103 16.59 -12.57 -8.25
C ASP A 103 15.87 -13.75 -8.93
N GLU A 104 14.67 -14.09 -8.46
CA GLU A 104 13.86 -15.17 -9.04
C GLU A 104 13.03 -14.74 -10.25
N ASP A 105 12.53 -13.50 -10.23
CA ASP A 105 11.69 -12.95 -11.30
C ASP A 105 12.14 -11.52 -11.65
N PRO A 106 12.60 -11.27 -12.90
CA PRO A 106 12.96 -9.93 -13.36
C PRO A 106 11.80 -8.91 -13.29
N SER A 107 10.56 -9.36 -13.24
CA SER A 107 9.38 -8.51 -13.06
C SER A 107 9.11 -8.13 -11.59
N GLY A 108 9.87 -8.70 -10.65
CA GLY A 108 9.80 -8.42 -9.22
C GLY A 108 8.75 -9.29 -8.53
N LYS A 109 9.21 -10.25 -7.73
CA LYS A 109 8.36 -11.06 -6.86
C LYS A 109 8.25 -10.39 -5.51
N ILE A 110 7.03 -10.20 -5.00
CA ILE A 110 6.86 -9.75 -3.62
C ILE A 110 7.08 -10.94 -2.69
N VAL A 111 7.91 -10.75 -1.67
CA VAL A 111 8.20 -11.75 -0.64
C VAL A 111 7.85 -11.15 0.71
N ILE A 112 7.19 -11.94 1.57
CA ILE A 112 6.89 -11.58 2.95
C ILE A 112 7.63 -12.58 3.82
N ASP A 113 8.67 -12.15 4.52
CA ASP A 113 9.50 -13.00 5.38
C ASP A 113 9.28 -12.62 6.86
N ARG A 114 9.22 -13.59 7.77
CA ARG A 114 9.29 -13.33 9.21
C ARG A 114 10.68 -12.81 9.59
N ILE A 115 10.69 -11.79 10.45
CA ILE A 115 11.92 -11.31 11.10
C ILE A 115 11.93 -11.79 12.54
N ASP A 116 13.09 -12.29 13.00
CA ASP A 116 13.30 -12.60 14.40
C ASP A 116 13.09 -11.33 15.26
N PRO A 117 12.16 -11.34 16.23
CA PRO A 117 11.88 -10.17 17.07
C PRO A 117 13.09 -9.67 17.86
N LEU A 118 14.11 -10.50 18.10
CA LEU A 118 15.33 -10.11 18.81
C LEU A 118 16.33 -9.35 17.93
N GLU A 119 16.20 -9.43 16.60
CA GLU A 119 16.97 -8.61 15.66
C GLU A 119 16.47 -7.17 15.60
N MET A 120 15.26 -6.91 16.09
CA MET A 120 14.57 -5.63 15.94
C MET A 120 14.76 -4.74 17.17
N ALA A 121 15.30 -3.55 16.94
CA ALA A 121 15.41 -2.49 17.94
C ALA A 121 14.50 -1.32 17.57
N TRP A 122 13.48 -1.05 18.40
CA TRP A 122 12.51 0.00 18.17
C TRP A 122 12.63 1.17 19.15
N ASP A 123 11.92 2.25 18.85
CA ASP A 123 11.84 3.43 19.73
C ASP A 123 11.19 3.08 21.07
N VAL A 124 11.96 3.18 22.16
CA VAL A 124 11.48 2.92 23.52
C VAL A 124 10.40 3.92 23.97
N ARG A 125 10.25 5.04 23.25
CA ARG A 125 9.24 6.06 23.53
C ARG A 125 7.96 5.89 22.71
N ALA A 126 7.91 4.93 21.78
CA ALA A 126 6.70 4.65 21.04
C ALA A 126 5.63 4.11 21.99
N ALA A 127 4.47 4.76 22.01
CA ALA A 127 3.36 4.40 22.88
C ALA A 127 2.15 3.87 22.11
N LYS A 128 2.09 4.13 20.79
CA LYS A 128 0.98 3.66 19.97
C LYS A 128 1.21 2.22 19.52
N ARG A 129 0.10 1.49 19.39
CA ARG A 129 0.09 0.14 18.81
C ARG A 129 0.74 0.15 17.44
N ASN A 130 1.44 -0.93 17.12
CA ASN A 130 2.17 -1.10 15.87
C ASN A 130 3.22 -0.01 15.61
N LEU A 131 3.72 0.67 16.66
CA LEU A 131 4.82 1.62 16.59
C LEU A 131 4.59 2.77 15.59
N VAL A 132 3.33 3.17 15.39
CA VAL A 132 2.93 4.22 14.43
C VAL A 132 3.56 5.59 14.78
N ASP A 133 3.89 5.81 16.05
CA ASP A 133 4.57 7.01 16.54
C ASP A 133 6.09 6.84 16.72
N ALA A 134 6.66 5.67 16.37
CA ALA A 134 8.09 5.44 16.47
C ALA A 134 8.86 6.34 15.49
N ARG A 135 9.96 6.91 15.95
CA ARG A 135 10.86 7.72 15.12
C ARG A 135 12.08 6.97 14.63
N ARG A 136 12.34 5.81 15.23
CA ARG A 136 13.49 4.97 14.92
C ARG A 136 13.07 3.50 14.94
N LEU A 137 13.52 2.78 13.94
CA LEU A 137 13.44 1.33 13.80
C LEU A 137 14.77 0.89 13.21
N HIS A 138 15.41 -0.07 13.83
CA HIS A 138 16.68 -0.62 13.39
C HIS A 138 16.60 -2.15 13.42
N ARG A 139 17.20 -2.79 12.42
CA ARG A 139 17.42 -4.23 12.40
C ARG A 139 18.90 -4.49 12.52
N ALA A 140 19.29 -5.35 13.45
CA ALA A 140 20.66 -5.80 13.64
C ALA A 140 20.70 -7.32 13.47
N ARG A 141 21.42 -7.78 12.44
CA ARG A 141 21.56 -9.20 12.10
C ARG A 141 23.02 -9.53 11.83
N GLU A 142 23.43 -10.72 12.24
CA GLU A 142 24.72 -11.29 11.84
C GLU A 142 24.61 -11.95 10.47
N ILE A 143 25.52 -11.58 9.58
CA ILE A 143 25.65 -12.19 8.25
C ILE A 143 27.10 -12.54 7.99
N ASP A 144 27.34 -13.50 7.12
CA ASP A 144 28.70 -13.83 6.68
C ASP A 144 29.35 -12.64 6.00
N ILE A 145 30.65 -12.44 6.26
CA ILE A 145 31.43 -11.33 5.70
C ILE A 145 31.43 -11.33 4.16
N ALA A 146 31.32 -12.51 3.54
CA ALA A 146 31.19 -12.64 2.09
C ALA A 146 29.89 -11.99 1.57
N VAL A 147 28.77 -12.24 2.25
CA VAL A 147 27.46 -11.65 1.93
C VAL A 147 27.49 -10.15 2.19
N ALA A 148 28.10 -9.71 3.29
CA ALA A 148 28.21 -8.27 3.61
C ALA A 148 28.98 -7.50 2.52
N ARG A 149 30.08 -8.07 2.00
CA ARG A 149 30.88 -7.48 0.91
C ARG A 149 30.12 -7.41 -0.42
N GLU A 150 29.24 -8.37 -0.67
CA GLU A 150 28.37 -8.36 -1.85
C GLU A 150 27.29 -7.27 -1.74
N MET A 151 26.68 -7.12 -0.55
CA MET A 151 25.67 -6.09 -0.30
C MET A 151 26.24 -4.66 -0.36
N PHE A 152 27.47 -4.47 0.13
CA PHE A 152 28.12 -3.15 0.20
C PHE A 152 29.51 -3.18 -0.45
N PRO A 153 29.57 -3.18 -1.79
CA PRO A 153 30.84 -3.27 -2.50
C PRO A 153 31.70 -2.02 -2.29
N GLY A 154 32.98 -2.22 -2.00
CA GLY A 154 33.98 -1.14 -1.88
C GLY A 154 34.09 -0.50 -0.50
N ILE A 155 33.45 -1.07 0.52
CA ILE A 155 33.64 -0.69 1.93
C ILE A 155 34.62 -1.67 2.58
N ASP A 156 35.55 -1.15 3.37
CA ASP A 156 36.50 -1.97 4.15
C ASP A 156 35.79 -2.82 5.20
N ASP A 157 36.29 -4.02 5.46
CA ASP A 157 35.71 -4.98 6.40
C ASP A 157 35.51 -4.38 7.80
N GLU A 158 36.47 -3.57 8.27
CA GLU A 158 36.41 -2.91 9.57
C GLU A 158 35.26 -1.89 9.66
N ALA A 159 34.84 -1.32 8.53
CA ALA A 159 33.69 -0.42 8.45
C ALA A 159 32.36 -1.17 8.28
N LEU A 160 32.40 -2.43 7.85
CA LEU A 160 31.24 -3.33 7.83
C LEU A 160 30.95 -3.96 9.19
N ASP A 161 31.96 -4.04 10.07
CA ASP A 161 31.79 -4.58 11.43
C ASP A 161 30.95 -3.66 12.32
N ALA A 162 29.76 -4.13 12.68
CA ALA A 162 28.83 -3.46 13.57
C ALA A 162 28.99 -3.90 15.04
N GLY A 163 30.22 -4.20 15.51
CA GLY A 163 30.48 -4.68 16.88
C GLY A 163 29.90 -3.79 17.99
N TRP A 164 29.77 -2.48 17.75
CA TRP A 164 29.14 -1.53 18.67
C TRP A 164 27.63 -1.80 18.91
N ALA A 165 26.95 -2.50 18.00
CA ALA A 165 25.53 -2.82 18.10
C ALA A 165 25.25 -4.03 19.01
N ARG A 166 26.29 -4.65 19.61
CA ARG A 166 26.18 -5.86 20.46
C ARG A 166 26.61 -5.59 21.92
N PRO A 167 25.86 -4.77 22.69
CA PRO A 167 26.24 -4.48 24.07
C PRO A 167 26.23 -5.73 24.98
N ALA A 168 25.36 -6.72 24.71
CA ALA A 168 25.28 -7.93 25.52
C ALA A 168 26.44 -8.93 25.31
N LEU A 169 27.13 -8.90 24.16
CA LEU A 169 28.27 -9.77 23.90
C LEU A 169 29.58 -9.18 24.46
N LEU A 170 29.68 -7.86 24.53
CA LEU A 170 30.89 -7.15 24.96
C LEU A 170 31.12 -7.22 26.48
N ASP A 171 30.05 -7.31 27.28
CA ASP A 171 30.09 -7.39 28.75
C ASP A 171 29.74 -8.77 29.32
N ALA A 172 29.53 -9.79 28.47
CA ALA A 172 29.26 -11.15 28.92
C ALA A 172 30.55 -11.80 29.45
N ALA A 173 30.89 -11.50 30.70
CA ALA A 173 31.63 -12.47 31.51
C ALA A 173 30.86 -13.81 31.44
N PRO A 174 31.55 -14.96 31.27
CA PRO A 174 30.88 -16.25 31.32
C PRO A 174 29.96 -16.30 32.54
N HIS A 175 28.70 -16.66 32.35
CA HIS A 175 27.75 -16.77 33.47
C HIS A 175 28.34 -17.71 34.53
N ASP A 176 28.82 -17.11 35.63
CA ASP A 176 29.41 -17.86 36.72
C ASP A 176 28.29 -18.59 37.47
N ARG A 177 28.22 -19.90 37.22
CA ARG A 177 27.26 -20.82 37.84
C ARG A 177 27.40 -20.86 39.36
N GLU A 178 28.58 -20.56 39.90
CA GLU A 178 28.80 -20.54 41.35
C GLU A 178 28.23 -19.27 41.98
N ALA A 179 28.37 -18.12 41.32
CA ALA A 179 27.79 -16.85 41.79
C ALA A 179 26.25 -16.89 41.85
N ALA A 180 25.60 -17.54 40.87
CA ALA A 180 24.14 -17.67 40.82
C ALA A 180 23.55 -18.50 41.98
N ARG A 181 24.31 -19.46 42.54
CA ARG A 181 23.87 -20.29 43.67
C ARG A 181 23.76 -19.52 44.99
N ASN A 182 24.44 -18.39 45.11
CA ASN A 182 24.58 -17.66 46.38
C ASN A 182 23.53 -16.56 46.60
N TYR A 183 22.54 -16.38 45.72
CA TYR A 183 21.51 -15.34 45.84
C TYR A 183 20.47 -15.54 46.97
N ALA A 184 20.54 -16.63 47.73
CA ALA A 184 19.55 -16.94 48.78
C ALA A 184 20.01 -16.64 50.22
N ASN A 185 21.20 -16.09 50.44
CA ASN A 185 21.73 -15.82 51.80
C ASN A 185 22.37 -14.43 51.92
N ALA A 186 21.60 -13.36 51.67
CA ALA A 186 21.93 -12.00 52.08
C ALA A 186 20.78 -11.41 52.89
#